data_AF-A0A2S5P503-F1
#
_entry.id   AF-A0A2S5P503-F1
#
_cell.length_a   1.000
_cell.length_b   1.000
_cell.length_c   1.000
_cell.angle_alpha   90.00
_cell.angle_beta   90.00
_cell.angle_gamma   90.00
#
_symmetry.space_group_name_H-M   'P 1'
#
loop_
_entity.id
_entity.type
_entity.pdbx_description
1 polymer ?
#
loop_
_entity_poly.entity_id
_entity_poly.type
_entity_poly.pdbx_seq_one_letter_code
_entity_poly.pdbx_strand_id
1 'polypeptide(L)'
;MSKWHVSALAVVAAALAFQAPAAEAKRYKGDISNRAMTASGTSRSCLTSEARSILNRIESRFGSVSIVSTCRPGAKIAGSGRPSRHASGNAIDFNAPKGRKSEVVKWLIANHHSGGVMTYSGMSHIHVDVGYRFVSLASR
;
A
#
# COMPACT_ATOMS: atom_id res chain seq x y z
N MET A 1 -17.60 3.72 -76.08
CA MET A 1 -17.26 3.06 -74.80
C MET A 1 -17.99 3.82 -73.71
N SER A 2 -19.03 3.20 -73.13
CA SER A 2 -20.04 3.90 -72.32
C SER A 2 -19.60 4.08 -70.87
N LYS A 3 -19.96 5.25 -70.36
CA LYS A 3 -19.71 5.85 -69.03
C LYS A 3 -20.04 4.92 -67.87
N TRP A 4 -19.24 4.97 -66.81
CA TRP A 4 -19.73 4.78 -65.44
C TRP A 4 -19.09 5.82 -64.50
N HIS A 5 -19.96 6.68 -63.99
CA HIS A 5 -19.67 7.64 -62.92
C HIS A 5 -19.60 6.89 -61.60
N VAL A 6 -18.60 7.20 -60.76
CA VAL A 6 -18.55 6.72 -59.37
C VAL A 6 -19.08 7.85 -58.50
N SER A 7 -20.30 7.67 -57.97
CA SER A 7 -20.90 8.56 -56.99
C SER A 7 -20.23 8.41 -55.63
N ALA A 8 -19.71 9.52 -55.10
CA ALA A 8 -19.25 9.62 -53.72
C ALA A 8 -20.48 9.65 -52.78
N LEU A 9 -20.72 8.54 -52.09
CA LEU A 9 -21.67 8.49 -50.97
C LEU A 9 -20.97 9.03 -49.71
N ALA A 10 -21.34 10.24 -49.34
CA ALA A 10 -21.02 10.80 -48.02
C ALA A 10 -21.79 10.02 -46.95
N VAL A 11 -21.08 9.28 -46.10
CA VAL A 11 -21.66 8.64 -44.92
C VAL A 11 -21.69 9.69 -43.81
N VAL A 12 -22.88 10.21 -43.51
CA VAL A 12 -23.14 11.02 -42.32
C VAL A 12 -23.11 10.09 -41.11
N ALA A 13 -22.06 10.17 -40.30
CA ALA A 13 -22.01 9.48 -39.01
C ALA A 13 -22.92 10.20 -38.02
N ALA A 14 -24.12 9.64 -37.78
CA ALA A 14 -24.98 10.06 -36.69
C ALA A 14 -24.37 9.61 -35.35
N ALA A 15 -23.86 10.54 -34.56
CA ALA A 15 -23.41 10.28 -33.20
C ALA A 15 -24.64 10.02 -32.31
N LEU A 16 -24.92 8.75 -32.03
CA LEU A 16 -25.86 8.34 -30.99
C LEU A 16 -25.19 8.58 -29.63
N ALA A 17 -25.55 9.68 -28.96
CA ALA A 17 -25.22 9.91 -27.57
C ALA A 17 -26.00 8.90 -26.70
N PHE A 18 -25.33 7.81 -26.29
CA PHE A 18 -25.81 6.98 -25.18
C PHE A 18 -25.70 7.81 -23.90
N GLN A 19 -26.82 8.38 -23.46
CA GLN A 19 -26.95 8.92 -22.11
C GLN A 19 -27.04 7.75 -21.14
N ALA A 20 -25.91 7.38 -20.53
CA ALA A 20 -25.93 6.51 -19.38
C ALA A 20 -26.67 7.23 -18.24
N PRO A 21 -27.62 6.59 -17.53
CA PRO A 21 -28.21 7.21 -16.35
C PRO A 21 -27.09 7.44 -15.34
N ALA A 22 -26.95 8.68 -14.87
CA ALA A 22 -26.07 9.01 -13.76
C ALA A 22 -26.47 8.12 -12.58
N ALA A 23 -25.56 7.26 -12.14
CA ALA A 23 -25.75 6.51 -10.92
C ALA A 23 -25.90 7.53 -9.79
N GLU A 24 -27.12 7.64 -9.24
CA GLU A 24 -27.42 8.43 -8.05
C GLU A 24 -26.45 7.99 -6.94
N ALA A 25 -25.47 8.84 -6.62
CA ALA A 25 -24.61 8.62 -5.49
C ALA A 25 -25.46 8.75 -4.22
N LYS A 26 -26.03 7.64 -3.75
CA LYS A 26 -26.69 7.59 -2.44
C LYS A 26 -25.66 8.07 -1.41
N ARG A 27 -25.86 9.28 -0.89
CA ARG A 27 -25.13 9.80 0.26
C ARG A 27 -25.39 8.86 1.42
N TYR A 28 -24.44 7.97 1.68
CA TYR A 28 -24.45 7.10 2.83
C TYR A 28 -24.28 8.00 4.07
N LYS A 29 -25.40 8.33 4.73
CA LYS A 29 -25.42 9.07 5.99
C LYS A 29 -25.11 8.09 7.13
N GLY A 30 -23.94 7.46 7.04
CA GLY A 30 -23.37 6.69 8.14
C GLY A 30 -22.56 7.65 9.01
N ASP A 31 -22.82 7.64 10.32
CA ASP A 31 -22.01 8.38 11.28
C ASP A 31 -20.56 7.85 11.26
N ILE A 32 -19.73 8.51 10.45
CA ILE A 32 -18.29 8.30 10.37
C ILE A 32 -17.56 8.73 11.65
N SER A 33 -18.27 9.36 12.60
CA SER A 33 -17.72 9.82 13.88
C SER A 33 -17.28 8.68 14.81
N ASN A 34 -17.86 7.48 14.69
CA ASN A 34 -17.50 6.31 15.52
C ASN A 34 -16.78 5.20 14.75
N ARG A 35 -16.64 5.33 13.42
CA ARG A 35 -15.53 4.67 12.74
C ARG A 35 -14.32 5.53 13.07
N ALA A 36 -13.68 5.22 14.19
CA ALA A 36 -12.24 5.41 14.25
C ALA A 36 -11.69 4.71 13.01
N MET A 37 -11.45 5.47 11.95
CA MET A 37 -10.45 5.13 10.97
C MET A 37 -9.28 4.72 11.85
N THR A 38 -8.93 3.42 11.86
CA THR A 38 -7.85 2.89 12.69
C THR A 38 -6.62 3.68 12.29
N ALA A 39 -6.40 4.81 12.96
CA ALA A 39 -5.39 5.76 12.57
C ALA A 39 -4.11 4.95 12.63
N SER A 40 -3.35 4.96 11.55
CA SER A 40 -2.02 4.37 11.55
C SER A 40 -1.25 5.03 12.68
N GLY A 41 -1.17 4.35 13.82
CA GLY A 41 -0.47 4.87 14.97
C GLY A 41 1.01 4.92 14.62
N THR A 42 1.70 5.98 14.98
CA THR A 42 3.18 6.04 14.90
C THR A 42 3.82 5.71 16.25
N SER A 43 3.00 5.43 17.27
CA SER A 43 3.47 5.10 18.61
C SER A 43 4.28 3.81 18.64
N ARG A 44 5.49 3.88 19.19
CA ARG A 44 6.34 2.71 19.40
C ARG A 44 5.91 1.88 20.63
N SER A 45 5.08 2.42 21.52
CA SER A 45 4.74 1.78 22.80
C SER A 45 3.90 0.50 22.65
N CYS A 46 3.13 0.42 21.57
CA CYS A 46 2.26 -0.71 21.26
C CYS A 46 2.97 -1.86 20.51
N LEU A 47 4.22 -1.64 20.08
CA LEU A 47 5.00 -2.67 19.41
C LEU A 47 5.36 -3.79 20.39
N THR A 48 5.36 -5.02 19.90
CA THR A 48 5.97 -6.15 20.62
C THR A 48 7.47 -5.91 20.81
N SER A 49 8.06 -6.59 21.79
CA SER A 49 9.49 -6.49 22.10
C SER A 49 10.35 -6.84 20.88
N GLU A 50 9.94 -7.84 20.12
CA GLU A 50 10.61 -8.31 18.91
C GLU A 50 10.54 -7.27 17.77
N ALA A 51 9.35 -6.71 17.51
CA ALA A 51 9.20 -5.67 16.49
C ALA A 51 10.01 -4.42 16.85
N ARG A 52 9.99 -4.01 18.12
CA ARG A 52 10.79 -2.90 18.63
C ARG A 52 12.29 -3.18 18.52
N SER A 53 12.73 -4.42 18.77
CA SER A 53 14.13 -4.82 18.63
C SER A 53 14.63 -4.69 17.18
N ILE A 54 13.82 -5.08 16.19
CA ILE A 54 14.19 -4.91 14.78
C ILE A 54 14.31 -3.43 14.42
N LEU A 55 13.35 -2.59 14.85
CA LEU A 55 13.42 -1.14 14.65
C LEU A 55 14.69 -0.54 15.26
N ASN A 56 15.00 -0.90 16.50
CA ASN A 56 16.21 -0.42 17.18
C ASN A 56 17.48 -0.81 16.43
N ARG A 57 17.56 -2.03 15.89
CA ARG A 57 18.69 -2.49 15.09
C ARG A 57 18.81 -1.73 13.76
N ILE A 58 17.68 -1.41 13.12
CA ILE A 58 17.66 -0.57 11.92
C ILE A 58 18.18 0.82 12.27
N GLU A 59 17.62 1.47 13.29
CA GLU A 59 17.98 2.84 13.66
C GLU A 59 19.43 2.93 14.16
N SER A 60 19.92 1.94 14.92
CA SER A 60 21.31 1.85 15.37
C SER A 60 22.31 1.75 14.21
N ARG A 61 21.96 1.04 13.13
CA ARG A 61 22.84 0.84 11.98
C ARG A 61 22.72 1.93 10.92
N PHE A 62 21.50 2.42 10.70
CA PHE A 62 21.18 3.28 9.57
C PHE A 62 20.92 4.75 9.96
N GLY A 63 20.67 5.03 11.23
CA GLY A 63 20.15 6.30 11.72
C GLY A 63 18.63 6.28 11.82
N SER A 64 18.07 7.32 12.45
CA SER A 64 16.64 7.45 12.73
C SER A 64 15.78 7.31 11.49
N VAL A 65 14.71 6.51 11.59
CA VAL A 65 13.73 6.35 10.52
C VAL A 65 12.53 7.27 10.74
N SER A 66 11.77 7.55 9.68
CA SER A 66 10.47 8.18 9.80
C SER A 66 9.39 7.10 9.86
N ILE A 67 8.78 6.90 11.03
CA ILE A 67 7.67 5.95 11.19
C ILE A 67 6.45 6.43 10.41
N VAL A 68 5.89 5.55 9.59
CA VAL A 68 4.64 5.76 8.84
C VAL A 68 3.47 5.10 9.56
N SER A 69 3.67 3.87 10.06
CA SER A 69 2.63 3.10 10.75
C SER A 69 3.24 2.04 11.66
N THR A 70 2.56 1.76 12.77
CA THR A 70 2.88 0.70 13.72
C THR A 70 1.62 -0.09 14.03
N CYS A 71 0.93 0.18 15.13
CA CYS A 71 -0.23 -0.61 15.52
C CYS A 71 -1.50 -0.06 14.90
N ARG A 72 -2.28 -0.97 14.33
CA ARG A 72 -3.59 -0.70 13.75
C ARG A 72 -4.58 -1.75 14.25
N PRO A 73 -5.15 -1.59 15.46
CA PRO A 73 -6.07 -2.57 16.04
C PRO A 73 -7.20 -2.91 15.07
N GLY A 74 -7.45 -4.22 14.87
CA GLY A 74 -8.47 -4.69 13.93
C GLY A 74 -8.08 -4.62 12.44
N ALA A 75 -6.86 -4.20 12.10
CA ALA A 75 -6.42 -4.18 10.70
C ALA A 75 -6.44 -5.57 10.07
N LYS A 76 -6.93 -5.62 8.82
CA LYS A 76 -7.00 -6.83 8.00
C LYS A 76 -6.23 -6.63 6.71
N ILE A 77 -5.68 -7.71 6.17
CA ILE A 77 -5.02 -7.74 4.87
C ILE A 77 -6.10 -7.66 3.78
N ALA A 78 -5.96 -6.72 2.85
CA ALA A 78 -6.88 -6.57 1.72
C ALA A 78 -6.95 -7.86 0.88
N GLY A 79 -8.13 -8.17 0.35
CA GLY A 79 -8.39 -9.38 -0.43
C GLY A 79 -8.59 -10.64 0.42
N SER A 80 -7.68 -10.94 1.35
CA SER A 80 -7.75 -12.17 2.17
C SER A 80 -8.59 -12.05 3.44
N GLY A 81 -8.79 -10.84 3.97
CA GLY A 81 -9.52 -10.60 5.23
C GLY A 81 -8.79 -11.11 6.49
N ARG A 82 -7.62 -11.73 6.34
CA ARG A 82 -6.80 -12.23 7.46
C ARG A 82 -6.31 -11.07 8.33
N PRO A 83 -6.11 -11.27 9.65
CA PRO A 83 -5.52 -10.24 10.50
C PRO A 83 -4.15 -9.78 9.96
N SER A 84 -3.96 -8.46 9.88
CA SER A 84 -2.66 -7.86 9.57
C SER A 84 -1.70 -7.98 10.76
N ARG A 85 -0.40 -8.04 10.50
CA ARG A 85 0.62 -7.96 11.57
C ARG A 85 0.60 -6.62 12.32
N HIS A 86 0.11 -5.55 11.69
CA HIS A 86 -0.14 -4.28 12.39
C HIS A 86 -1.23 -4.41 13.46
N ALA A 87 -2.18 -5.35 13.32
CA ALA A 87 -3.25 -5.53 14.29
C ALA A 87 -2.76 -6.03 15.65
N SER A 88 -1.60 -6.68 15.69
CA SER A 88 -1.00 -7.24 16.91
C SER A 88 0.33 -6.57 17.28
N GLY A 89 0.63 -5.39 16.75
CA GLY A 89 1.86 -4.65 17.06
C GLY A 89 3.15 -5.32 16.56
N ASN A 90 3.03 -6.24 15.60
CA ASN A 90 4.14 -7.00 15.05
C ASN A 90 4.67 -6.44 13.73
N ALA A 91 4.19 -5.29 13.26
CA ALA A 91 4.60 -4.70 12.00
C ALA A 91 4.88 -3.20 12.11
N ILE A 92 5.79 -2.74 11.26
CA ILE A 92 6.26 -1.36 11.19
C ILE A 92 6.39 -0.98 9.73
N ASP A 93 5.73 0.10 9.35
CA ASP A 93 5.98 0.81 8.10
C ASP A 93 6.83 2.04 8.42
N PHE A 94 7.92 2.23 7.69
CA PHE A 94 8.80 3.37 7.90
C PHE A 94 9.50 3.80 6.61
N ASN A 95 9.87 5.07 6.54
CA ASN A 95 10.81 5.55 5.53
C ASN A 95 12.22 5.45 6.10
N ALA A 96 13.11 4.79 5.36
CA ALA A 96 14.54 4.80 5.65
C ALA A 96 15.11 6.22 5.62
N PRO A 97 16.26 6.47 6.26
CA PRO A 97 16.99 7.73 6.10
C PRO A 97 17.23 8.04 4.61
N LYS A 98 17.28 9.33 4.28
CA LYS A 98 17.39 9.81 2.90
C LYS A 98 18.54 9.09 2.16
N GLY A 99 18.24 8.50 1.00
CA GLY A 99 19.21 7.76 0.18
C GLY A 99 19.51 6.32 0.64
N ARG A 100 19.05 5.87 1.81
CA ARG A 100 19.45 4.58 2.41
C ARG A 100 18.46 3.44 2.24
N LYS A 101 17.32 3.66 1.55
CA LYS A 101 16.26 2.64 1.36
C LYS A 101 16.82 1.30 0.88
N SER A 102 17.69 1.33 -0.14
CA SER A 102 18.23 0.10 -0.72
C SER A 102 19.19 -0.65 0.23
N GLU A 103 19.96 0.06 1.04
CA GLU A 103 20.85 -0.53 2.05
C GLU A 103 20.05 -1.21 3.17
N VAL A 104 19.02 -0.52 3.68
CA VAL A 104 18.16 -1.05 4.73
C VAL A 104 17.46 -2.33 4.26
N VAL A 105 16.87 -2.31 3.05
CA VAL A 105 16.20 -3.48 2.48
C VAL A 105 17.16 -4.65 2.30
N LYS A 106 18.35 -4.42 1.72
CA LYS A 106 19.38 -5.46 1.57
C LYS A 106 19.78 -6.06 2.91
N TRP A 107 19.99 -5.22 3.92
CA TRP A 107 20.34 -5.69 5.26
C TRP A 107 19.21 -6.49 5.90
N LEU A 108 17.96 -6.05 5.78
CA LEU A 108 16.80 -6.78 6.30
C LEU A 108 16.66 -8.16 5.65
N ILE A 109 16.81 -8.29 4.33
CA ILE A 109 16.75 -9.59 3.65
C ILE A 109 17.80 -10.57 4.17
N ALA A 110 19.02 -10.05 4.45
CA ALA A 110 20.13 -10.85 4.94
C ALA A 110 20.03 -11.17 6.45
N ASN A 111 19.41 -10.31 7.27
CA ASN A 111 19.51 -10.37 8.73
C ASN A 111 18.17 -10.57 9.47
N HIS A 112 17.04 -10.42 8.79
CA HIS A 112 15.70 -10.60 9.36
C HIS A 112 15.04 -11.85 8.79
N HIS A 113 15.13 -12.95 9.53
CA HIS A 113 14.63 -14.27 9.11
C HIS A 113 13.34 -14.68 9.82
N SER A 114 12.98 -13.99 10.89
CA SER A 114 11.78 -14.23 11.70
C SER A 114 10.65 -13.28 11.33
N GLY A 115 10.40 -13.10 10.02
CA GLY A 115 9.27 -12.32 9.52
C GLY A 115 9.45 -11.75 8.12
N GLY A 116 8.55 -10.83 7.77
CA GLY A 116 8.42 -10.26 6.43
C GLY A 116 9.24 -9.01 6.16
N VAL A 117 9.66 -8.84 4.91
CA VAL A 117 10.17 -7.58 4.36
C VAL A 117 9.42 -7.28 3.07
N MET A 118 8.81 -6.10 2.97
CA MET A 118 8.09 -5.68 1.77
C MET A 118 8.39 -4.23 1.39
N THR A 119 8.38 -3.95 0.09
CA THR A 119 8.35 -2.59 -0.45
C THR A 119 7.28 -2.47 -1.52
N TYR A 120 6.54 -1.37 -1.50
CA TYR A 120 5.48 -1.09 -2.48
C TYR A 120 6.00 -0.27 -3.67
N SER A 121 5.45 -0.52 -4.86
CA SER A 121 5.72 0.29 -6.04
C SER A 121 5.14 1.68 -5.84
N GLY A 122 5.89 2.71 -6.25
CA GLY A 122 5.47 4.10 -6.10
C GLY A 122 5.44 4.62 -4.65
N MET A 123 5.91 3.86 -3.66
CA MET A 123 5.96 4.31 -2.25
C MET A 123 7.38 4.27 -1.70
N SER A 124 7.71 5.22 -0.83
CA SER A 124 9.03 5.30 -0.20
C SER A 124 9.18 4.35 0.99
N HIS A 125 8.09 3.98 1.66
CA HIS A 125 8.17 3.22 2.91
C HIS A 125 8.54 1.75 2.68
N ILE A 126 9.12 1.17 3.71
CA ILE A 126 9.47 -0.24 3.86
C ILE A 126 8.54 -0.79 4.94
N HIS A 127 7.92 -1.93 4.64
CA HIS A 127 7.19 -2.74 5.61
C HIS A 127 8.13 -3.82 6.16
N VAL A 128 8.19 -3.94 7.48
CA VAL A 128 8.82 -5.08 8.17
C VAL A 128 7.86 -5.62 9.23
N ASP A 129 7.78 -6.94 9.34
CA ASP A 129 6.98 -7.58 10.39
C ASP A 129 7.68 -8.77 11.04
N VAL A 130 7.18 -9.19 12.20
CA VAL A 130 7.55 -10.42 12.90
C VAL A 130 6.55 -11.53 12.55
N GLY A 131 7.06 -12.70 12.20
CA GLY A 131 6.26 -13.89 11.92
C GLY A 131 6.83 -14.76 10.80
N TYR A 132 5.99 -15.10 9.82
CA TYR A 132 6.38 -15.94 8.71
C TYR A 132 7.37 -15.22 7.79
N ARG A 133 8.42 -15.93 7.34
CA ARG A 133 9.44 -15.35 6.46
C ARG A 133 8.91 -15.15 5.05
N PHE A 134 8.97 -13.91 4.57
CA PHE A 134 8.78 -13.61 3.16
C PHE A 134 9.57 -12.36 2.75
N VAL A 135 9.85 -12.24 1.46
CA VAL A 135 10.44 -11.03 0.85
C VAL A 135 9.60 -10.67 -0.36
N SER A 136 9.08 -9.45 -0.40
CA SER A 136 8.26 -8.95 -1.51
C SER A 136 8.75 -7.56 -1.92
N LEU A 137 9.56 -7.50 -2.98
CA LEU A 137 10.13 -6.25 -3.46
C LEU A 137 9.42 -5.83 -4.75
N ALA A 138 8.79 -4.66 -4.75
CA ALA A 138 8.41 -4.01 -5.98
C ALA A 138 9.63 -3.78 -6.88
N SER A 139 9.48 -4.09 -8.17
CA SER A 139 10.47 -3.76 -9.20
C SER A 139 10.74 -2.26 -9.19
N ARG A 140 12.01 -1.90 -9.38
CA ARG A 140 12.47 -0.50 -9.43
C ARG A 140 12.03 0.19 -10.69
#